data_AF-A0AAU7TU04-F1
#
_entry.id   AF-A0AAU7TU04-F1
#
_cell.length_a   1.000
_cell.length_b   1.000
_cell.length_c   1.000
_cell.angle_alpha   90.00
_cell.angle_beta   90.00
_cell.angle_gamma   90.00
#
_symmetry.space_group_name_H-M   'P 1'
#
loop_
_entity.id
_entity.type
_entity.pdbx_description
1 polymer ?
#
loop_
_entity_poly.entity_id
_entity_poly.type
_entity_poly.pdbx_seq_one_letter_code
_entity_poly.pdbx_strand_id
1 'polypeptide(L)'
;MQAFGVLLTFASIIIAFFIARWTYRLNTKKKPEAKARNIFSAIGTYILSVIVLVIIAAFIGISGAPESDNKAEVAKTDVEPKKEYPRQIGEAKTYSIIAQEDKSKRADNRVSSIWIMSPEAISFEDRAATVRKAAEDLQAKTNVPVIRAYLAFSKESVGRGGPLAMATYFADGCQYSGKECDDVIWDIQSSKDTVTPQQIKIYDTWYQNRKKFTDKNDNVNEDKLSNFVAKKLKIQPSEVTLVYVSLEKVNPYTSEEEEKSFTSKMKLLQDKVKERAKEIETQFSAWDGSHKDLTRRIKDAMNDPDSYKHYKTVYYDQGDHLTVITEYGGRNGFGGMVRETISADYSIDGNLLKINK
;
A
#
# COMPACT_ATOMS: atom_id res chain seq x y z
N MET A 1 12.59 -40.39 -5.97
CA MET A 1 13.41 -39.77 -4.89
C MET A 1 12.71 -38.62 -4.16
N GLN A 2 11.86 -37.80 -4.81
CA GLN A 2 11.22 -36.65 -4.13
C GLN A 2 10.27 -37.02 -2.97
N ALA A 3 9.54 -38.14 -3.02
CA ALA A 3 8.61 -38.52 -1.95
C ALA A 3 9.30 -38.97 -0.64
N PHE A 4 10.53 -39.49 -0.72
CA PHE A 4 11.26 -40.01 0.45
C PHE A 4 11.89 -38.86 1.27
N GLY A 5 12.36 -37.80 0.62
CA GLY A 5 12.88 -36.60 1.29
C GLY A 5 11.80 -35.81 2.03
N VAL A 6 10.58 -35.77 1.50
CA VAL A 6 9.44 -35.12 2.17
C VAL A 6 9.05 -35.89 3.44
N LEU A 7 9.04 -37.23 3.42
CA LEU A 7 8.75 -38.04 4.61
C LEU A 7 9.80 -37.88 5.72
N LEU A 8 11.08 -37.78 5.37
CA LEU A 8 12.18 -37.58 6.32
C LEU A 8 12.15 -36.19 6.99
N THR A 9 11.74 -35.15 6.26
CA THR A 9 11.61 -33.79 6.82
C THR A 9 10.41 -33.67 7.76
N PHE A 10 9.29 -34.35 7.48
CA PHE A 10 8.19 -34.42 8.45
C PHE A 10 8.56 -35.21 9.71
N ALA A 11 9.28 -36.33 9.57
CA ALA A 11 9.74 -37.11 10.72
C ALA A 11 10.71 -36.33 11.62
N SER A 12 11.61 -35.53 11.05
CA SER A 12 12.58 -34.73 11.81
C SER A 12 11.93 -33.63 12.64
N ILE A 13 10.90 -32.96 12.08
CA ILE A 13 10.11 -31.94 12.77
C ILE A 13 9.37 -32.54 13.97
N ILE A 14 8.80 -33.74 13.81
CA ILE A 14 8.09 -34.45 14.88
C ILE A 14 9.06 -34.84 16.00
N ILE A 15 10.24 -35.38 15.67
CA ILE A 15 11.26 -35.75 16.65
C ILE A 15 11.77 -34.51 17.42
N ALA A 16 12.07 -33.42 16.71
CA ALA A 16 12.49 -32.16 17.33
C ALA A 16 11.45 -31.60 18.31
N PHE A 17 10.16 -31.72 17.99
CA PHE A 17 9.07 -31.31 18.87
C PHE A 17 9.03 -32.12 20.17
N PHE A 18 9.22 -33.45 20.11
CA PHE A 18 9.24 -34.29 21.31
C PHE A 18 10.47 -34.01 22.19
N ILE A 19 11.64 -33.75 21.60
CA ILE A 19 12.85 -33.35 22.33
C ILE A 19 12.59 -32.02 23.06
N ALA A 20 12.10 -31.01 22.36
CA ALA A 20 11.80 -29.70 22.95
C ALA A 20 10.78 -29.80 24.09
N ARG A 21 9.73 -30.61 23.90
CA ARG A 21 8.71 -30.87 24.93
C ARG A 21 9.28 -31.60 26.16
N TRP A 22 10.20 -32.53 25.95
CA TRP A 22 10.88 -33.24 27.04
C TRP A 22 11.79 -32.31 27.84
N THR A 23 12.59 -31.48 27.16
CA THR A 23 13.46 -30.47 27.77
C THR A 23 12.66 -29.45 28.58
N TYR A 24 11.54 -28.97 28.02
CA TYR A 24 10.61 -28.11 28.74
C TYR A 24 10.13 -28.76 30.05
N ARG A 25 9.65 -30.00 29.99
CA ARG A 25 9.17 -30.75 31.16
C ARG A 25 10.25 -30.91 32.24
N LEU A 26 11.48 -31.25 31.84
CA LEU A 26 12.61 -31.39 32.76
C LEU A 26 12.96 -30.07 33.44
N ASN A 27 13.00 -28.97 32.68
CA ASN A 27 13.34 -27.65 33.21
C ASN A 27 12.22 -27.11 34.12
N THR A 28 10.96 -27.35 33.79
CA THR A 28 9.83 -26.98 34.66
C THR A 28 9.77 -27.78 35.95
N LYS A 29 10.25 -29.03 35.97
CA LYS A 29 10.38 -29.82 37.21
C LYS A 29 11.48 -29.30 38.12
N LYS A 30 12.57 -28.77 37.55
CA LYS A 30 13.72 -28.24 38.31
C LYS A 30 13.51 -26.81 38.82
N LYS A 31 12.87 -25.94 38.03
CA LYS A 31 12.63 -24.52 38.34
C LYS A 31 11.27 -24.04 37.82
N PRO A 32 10.17 -24.32 38.54
CA PRO A 32 8.80 -24.02 38.08
C PRO A 32 8.49 -22.52 37.98
N GLU A 33 9.18 -21.67 38.74
CA GLU A 33 9.04 -20.21 38.77
C GLU A 33 9.60 -19.51 37.53
N ALA A 34 10.51 -20.15 36.79
CA ALA A 34 11.20 -19.56 35.64
C ALA A 34 10.50 -19.88 34.29
N LYS A 35 9.16 -19.74 34.22
CA LYS A 35 8.35 -20.17 33.06
C LYS A 35 8.83 -19.61 31.72
N ALA A 36 9.08 -18.30 31.64
CA ALA A 36 9.52 -17.66 30.40
C ALA A 36 10.89 -18.21 29.92
N ARG A 37 11.85 -18.36 30.83
CA ARG A 37 13.17 -18.92 30.52
C ARG A 37 13.11 -20.38 30.08
N ASN A 38 12.22 -21.17 30.68
CA ASN A 38 12.02 -22.57 30.31
C ASN A 38 11.39 -22.70 28.91
N ILE A 39 10.50 -21.78 28.52
CA ILE A 39 9.94 -21.69 27.16
C ILE A 39 11.03 -21.32 26.16
N PHE A 40 11.83 -20.28 26.40
CA PHE A 40 12.92 -19.89 25.51
C PHE A 40 13.96 -21.01 25.34
N SER A 41 14.30 -21.74 26.41
CA SER A 41 15.18 -22.90 26.34
C SER A 41 14.60 -24.04 25.48
N ALA A 42 13.30 -24.31 25.57
CA ALA A 42 12.63 -25.30 24.74
C ALA A 42 12.60 -24.91 23.25
N ILE A 43 12.34 -23.63 22.96
CA ILE A 43 12.37 -23.10 21.59
C ILE A 43 13.79 -23.18 21.01
N GLY A 44 14.81 -22.78 21.78
CA GLY A 44 16.21 -22.91 21.35
C GLY A 44 16.62 -24.36 21.08
N THR A 45 16.17 -25.30 21.91
CA THR A 45 16.42 -26.73 21.72
C THR A 45 15.73 -27.28 20.47
N TYR A 46 14.50 -26.81 20.18
CA TYR A 46 13.77 -27.17 18.96
C TYR A 46 14.52 -26.73 17.71
N ILE A 47 14.92 -25.46 17.64
CA ILE A 47 15.62 -24.89 16.48
C ILE A 47 16.95 -25.63 16.24
N LEU A 48 17.72 -25.87 17.31
CA LEU A 48 19.00 -26.59 17.20
C LEU A 48 18.82 -28.04 16.71
N SER A 49 17.77 -28.72 17.18
CA SER A 49 17.46 -30.10 16.78
C SER A 49 17.08 -30.18 15.30
N VAL A 50 16.32 -29.21 14.78
CA VAL A 50 15.96 -29.14 13.36
C VAL A 50 17.20 -28.93 12.49
N ILE A 51 18.10 -28.01 12.87
CA ILE A 51 19.34 -27.75 12.12
C ILE A 51 20.22 -29.00 12.04
N VAL A 52 20.42 -29.69 13.17
CA VAL A 52 21.23 -30.92 13.21
C VAL A 52 20.63 -32.02 12.33
N LEU A 53 19.30 -32.20 12.35
CA LEU A 53 18.63 -33.21 11.54
C LEU A 53 18.67 -32.90 10.03
N VAL A 54 18.64 -31.62 9.64
CA VAL A 54 18.83 -31.19 8.25
C VAL A 54 20.26 -31.47 7.78
N ILE A 55 21.27 -31.21 8.62
CA ILE A 55 22.67 -31.54 8.31
C ILE A 55 22.86 -33.05 8.15
N ILE A 56 22.30 -33.86 9.06
CA ILE A 56 22.37 -35.33 8.96
C ILE A 56 21.69 -35.83 7.69
N ALA A 57 20.53 -35.27 7.32
CA ALA A 57 19.84 -35.62 6.08
C ALA A 57 20.66 -35.26 4.83
N ALA A 58 21.37 -34.13 4.86
CA ALA A 58 22.29 -33.74 3.78
C ALA A 58 23.48 -34.71 3.67
N PHE A 59 24.02 -35.21 4.78
CA PHE A 59 25.10 -36.20 4.78
C PHE A 59 24.65 -37.60 4.31
N ILE A 60 23.45 -38.04 4.67
CA ILE A 60 22.88 -39.32 4.20
C ILE A 60 22.56 -39.27 2.70
N GLY A 61 22.25 -38.09 2.15
CA GLY A 61 22.04 -37.88 0.72
C GLY A 61 23.29 -37.98 -0.16
N ILE A 62 24.50 -38.05 0.44
CA ILE A 62 25.77 -38.08 -0.28
C ILE A 62 26.23 -39.53 -0.59
N SER A 63 25.70 -40.55 0.09
CA SER A 63 26.15 -41.94 -0.10
C SER A 63 25.44 -42.72 -1.23
N GLY A 64 24.85 -42.03 -2.22
CA GLY A 64 24.01 -42.64 -3.25
C GLY A 64 24.24 -42.17 -4.69
N ALA A 65 25.41 -41.62 -5.01
CA ALA A 65 25.75 -41.25 -6.40
C ALA A 65 26.56 -42.38 -7.07
N PRO A 66 26.11 -42.97 -8.18
CA PRO A 66 27.00 -43.69 -9.07
C PRO A 66 27.83 -42.69 -9.89
N GLU A 67 29.08 -43.09 -10.09
CA GLU A 67 30.12 -42.45 -10.87
C GLU A 67 29.67 -42.22 -12.32
N SER A 68 29.74 -40.99 -12.83
CA SER A 68 29.71 -40.74 -14.27
C SER A 68 30.60 -39.57 -14.67
N ASP A 69 31.66 -39.94 -15.36
CA ASP A 69 32.64 -39.20 -16.15
C ASP A 69 32.41 -37.71 -16.42
N ASN A 70 33.48 -36.96 -16.10
CA ASN A 70 33.74 -35.60 -16.53
C ASN A 70 33.66 -35.46 -18.06
N LYS A 71 32.62 -34.79 -18.55
CA LYS A 71 32.73 -33.92 -19.71
C LYS A 71 32.30 -32.52 -19.31
N ALA A 72 33.19 -31.56 -19.53
CA ALA A 72 32.96 -30.14 -19.31
C ALA A 72 31.69 -29.69 -20.04
N GLU A 73 30.60 -29.51 -19.30
CA GLU A 73 29.43 -28.80 -19.76
C GLU A 73 29.65 -27.34 -19.46
N VAL A 74 29.83 -26.56 -20.53
CA VAL A 74 29.84 -25.11 -20.52
C VAL A 74 28.64 -24.64 -19.72
N ALA A 75 28.89 -23.88 -18.65
CA ALA A 75 27.85 -23.25 -17.86
C ALA A 75 26.90 -22.49 -18.79
N LYS A 76 25.72 -23.07 -19.02
CA LYS A 76 24.57 -22.31 -19.49
C LYS A 76 24.28 -21.33 -18.37
N THR A 77 24.64 -20.08 -18.58
CA THR A 77 23.91 -18.97 -17.97
C THR A 77 22.44 -19.29 -18.13
N ASP A 78 21.76 -19.53 -17.01
CA ASP A 78 20.30 -19.50 -16.94
C ASP A 78 19.89 -18.08 -17.38
N VAL A 79 19.70 -17.92 -18.68
CA VAL A 79 19.04 -16.74 -19.24
C VAL A 79 17.62 -16.84 -18.72
N GLU A 80 17.32 -16.04 -17.70
CA GLU A 80 15.97 -15.83 -17.21
C GLU A 80 15.04 -15.67 -18.43
N PRO A 81 13.96 -16.45 -18.53
CA PRO A 81 13.13 -16.47 -19.74
C PRO A 81 12.67 -15.04 -20.02
N LYS A 82 13.02 -14.55 -21.22
CA LYS A 82 12.66 -13.19 -21.66
C LYS A 82 11.17 -13.01 -21.44
N LYS A 83 10.77 -12.11 -20.53
CA LYS A 83 9.37 -11.79 -20.28
C LYS A 83 8.77 -11.38 -21.63
N GLU A 84 7.80 -12.14 -22.12
CA GLU A 84 7.04 -11.71 -23.28
C GLU A 84 6.12 -10.56 -22.85
N TYR A 85 6.28 -9.40 -23.48
CA TYR A 85 5.36 -8.26 -23.36
C TYR A 85 4.45 -8.30 -24.59
N PRO A 86 3.35 -9.07 -24.58
CA PRO A 86 2.33 -8.84 -25.61
C PRO A 86 1.90 -7.39 -25.49
N ARG A 87 1.90 -6.66 -26.60
CA ARG A 87 1.52 -5.24 -26.63
C ARG A 87 0.05 -5.11 -26.24
N GLN A 88 -0.22 -4.89 -24.96
CA GLN A 88 -1.57 -4.74 -24.40
C GLN A 88 -1.96 -3.27 -24.17
N ILE A 89 -1.06 -2.34 -24.48
CA ILE A 89 -1.32 -0.89 -24.44
C ILE A 89 -1.30 -0.32 -25.86
N GLY A 90 -2.33 0.46 -26.14
CA GLY A 90 -2.60 1.10 -27.43
C GLY A 90 -2.08 2.53 -27.45
N GLU A 91 -2.82 3.41 -28.11
CA GLU A 91 -2.51 4.82 -28.17
C GLU A 91 -3.40 5.61 -27.21
N ALA A 92 -2.78 6.43 -26.38
CA ALA A 92 -3.52 7.32 -25.48
C ALA A 92 -4.31 8.34 -26.32
N LYS A 93 -5.61 8.40 -26.11
CA LYS A 93 -6.50 9.34 -26.81
C LYS A 93 -6.67 10.61 -26.01
N THR A 94 -7.15 11.64 -26.69
CA THR A 94 -7.49 12.92 -26.05
C THR A 94 -8.57 12.68 -25.01
N TYR A 95 -8.42 13.28 -23.84
CA TYR A 95 -9.36 13.16 -22.74
C TYR A 95 -9.70 14.53 -22.14
N SER A 96 -10.85 14.59 -21.49
CA SER A 96 -11.29 15.73 -20.69
C SER A 96 -11.48 15.31 -19.23
N ILE A 97 -11.11 16.18 -18.30
CA ILE A 97 -11.31 15.94 -16.86
C ILE A 97 -12.73 16.34 -16.51
N ILE A 98 -13.48 15.41 -15.90
CA ILE A 98 -14.87 15.65 -15.46
C ILE A 98 -14.98 15.81 -13.94
N ALA A 99 -14.08 15.20 -13.18
CA ALA A 99 -13.98 15.37 -11.74
C ALA A 99 -12.55 15.08 -11.27
N GLN A 100 -12.16 15.71 -10.17
CA GLN A 100 -10.91 15.46 -9.48
C GLN A 100 -11.14 15.54 -7.97
N GLU A 101 -10.53 14.62 -7.23
CA GLU A 101 -10.56 14.58 -5.78
C GLU A 101 -9.15 14.38 -5.26
N ASP A 102 -8.62 15.38 -4.56
CA ASP A 102 -7.31 15.32 -3.94
C ASP A 102 -7.44 15.04 -2.45
N LYS A 103 -7.26 13.77 -2.06
CA LYS A 103 -7.24 13.37 -0.65
C LYS A 103 -5.85 13.43 -0.06
N SER A 104 -4.80 13.68 -0.85
CA SER A 104 -3.42 13.68 -0.34
C SER A 104 -3.14 14.81 0.66
N LYS A 105 -4.05 15.78 0.74
CA LYS A 105 -4.02 16.87 1.72
C LYS A 105 -4.41 16.44 3.14
N ARG A 106 -4.86 15.19 3.33
CA ARG A 106 -5.17 14.62 4.65
C ARG A 106 -3.93 13.88 5.15
N ALA A 107 -3.59 14.05 6.44
CA ALA A 107 -2.36 13.54 7.02
C ALA A 107 -2.14 12.02 6.89
N ASP A 108 -3.20 11.25 6.68
CA ASP A 108 -3.21 9.78 6.57
C ASP A 108 -3.54 9.28 5.15
N ASN A 109 -3.59 10.17 4.17
CA ASN A 109 -3.98 9.82 2.82
C ASN A 109 -2.98 10.42 1.83
N ARG A 110 -2.62 9.63 0.82
CA ARG A 110 -1.61 10.00 -0.19
C ARG A 110 -2.15 9.84 -1.61
N VAL A 111 -3.47 9.82 -1.74
CA VAL A 111 -4.18 9.50 -2.98
C VAL A 111 -4.82 10.74 -3.60
N SER A 112 -4.59 10.93 -4.89
CA SER A 112 -5.38 11.85 -5.71
C SER A 112 -6.07 11.07 -6.82
N SER A 113 -7.36 11.33 -7.05
CA SER A 113 -8.19 10.63 -8.02
C SER A 113 -8.72 11.57 -9.08
N ILE A 114 -8.73 11.13 -10.35
CA ILE A 114 -9.32 11.84 -11.48
C ILE A 114 -10.30 10.95 -12.23
N TRP A 115 -11.39 11.55 -12.68
CA TRP A 115 -12.31 10.95 -13.61
C TRP A 115 -12.20 11.71 -14.92
N ILE A 116 -11.99 10.96 -16.00
CA ILE A 116 -11.83 11.49 -17.34
C ILE A 116 -12.88 10.92 -18.28
N MET A 117 -13.17 11.64 -19.36
CA MET A 117 -13.91 11.11 -20.50
C MET A 117 -13.04 11.20 -21.75
N SER A 118 -13.04 10.14 -22.54
CA SER A 118 -12.40 10.09 -23.85
C SER A 118 -13.28 9.27 -24.81
N PRO A 119 -14.14 9.93 -25.61
CA PRO A 119 -15.01 9.23 -26.57
C PRO A 119 -14.24 8.47 -27.65
N GLU A 120 -13.00 8.86 -27.92
CA GLU A 120 -12.13 8.23 -28.93
C GLU A 120 -11.42 6.98 -28.41
N ALA A 121 -11.35 6.79 -27.08
CA ALA A 121 -10.77 5.60 -26.45
C ALA A 121 -11.75 4.42 -26.53
N ILE A 122 -11.90 3.83 -27.71
CA ILE A 122 -12.88 2.78 -27.98
C ILE A 122 -12.33 1.39 -27.65
N SER A 123 -11.09 1.10 -28.05
CA SER A 123 -10.47 -0.23 -27.88
C SER A 123 -10.01 -0.46 -26.44
N PHE A 124 -9.88 -1.73 -26.07
CA PHE A 124 -9.36 -2.15 -24.77
C PHE A 124 -7.99 -1.52 -24.50
N GLU A 125 -7.12 -1.51 -25.50
CA GLU A 125 -5.75 -1.05 -25.46
C GLU A 125 -5.66 0.49 -25.37
N ASP A 126 -6.49 1.22 -26.13
CA ASP A 126 -6.50 2.69 -26.13
C ASP A 126 -7.07 3.25 -24.83
N ARG A 127 -8.08 2.59 -24.25
CA ARG A 127 -8.62 2.95 -22.94
C ARG A 127 -7.56 2.83 -21.85
N ALA A 128 -6.82 1.72 -21.84
CA ALA A 128 -5.72 1.50 -20.91
C ALA A 128 -4.63 2.57 -21.05
N ALA A 129 -4.21 2.86 -22.29
CA ALA A 129 -3.23 3.90 -22.60
C ALA A 129 -3.72 5.29 -22.11
N THR A 130 -5.00 5.59 -22.31
CA THR A 130 -5.60 6.88 -21.95
C THR A 130 -5.64 7.09 -20.45
N VAL A 131 -6.06 6.08 -19.66
CA VAL A 131 -6.05 6.21 -18.19
C VAL A 131 -4.63 6.23 -17.62
N ARG A 132 -3.69 5.49 -18.22
CA ARG A 132 -2.26 5.55 -17.85
C ARG A 132 -1.73 6.96 -18.03
N LYS A 133 -1.93 7.54 -19.23
CA LYS A 133 -1.50 8.90 -19.56
C LYS A 133 -2.10 9.94 -18.62
N ALA A 134 -3.39 9.83 -18.31
CA ALA A 134 -4.03 10.75 -17.38
C ALA A 134 -3.46 10.65 -15.95
N ALA A 135 -3.11 9.45 -15.50
CA ALA A 135 -2.45 9.26 -14.21
C ALA A 135 -1.03 9.85 -14.21
N GLU A 136 -0.25 9.63 -15.27
CA GLU A 136 1.09 10.23 -15.46
C GLU A 136 1.03 11.77 -15.45
N ASP A 137 0.07 12.35 -16.18
CA ASP A 137 -0.12 13.81 -16.26
C ASP A 137 -0.43 14.43 -14.91
N LEU A 138 -1.31 13.79 -14.13
CA LEU A 138 -1.62 14.27 -12.79
C LEU A 138 -0.45 14.11 -11.83
N GLN A 139 0.28 12.98 -11.91
CA GLN A 139 1.47 12.76 -11.08
C GLN A 139 2.54 13.81 -11.38
N ALA A 140 2.80 14.10 -12.65
CA ALA A 140 3.77 15.12 -13.05
C ALA A 140 3.39 16.53 -12.55
N LYS A 141 2.09 16.84 -12.50
CA LYS A 141 1.60 18.14 -12.03
C LYS A 141 1.61 18.29 -10.51
N THR A 142 1.37 17.20 -9.77
CA THR A 142 1.06 17.26 -8.33
C THR A 142 2.12 16.63 -7.44
N ASN A 143 2.98 15.77 -7.98
CA ASN A 143 3.90 14.91 -7.24
C ASN A 143 3.23 14.00 -6.19
N VAL A 144 1.91 13.81 -6.27
CA VAL A 144 1.19 12.92 -5.34
C VAL A 144 1.62 11.48 -5.58
N PRO A 145 1.96 10.70 -4.53
CA PRO A 145 2.54 9.36 -4.70
C PRO A 145 1.59 8.33 -5.31
N VAL A 146 0.29 8.44 -5.03
CA VAL A 146 -0.73 7.51 -5.52
C VAL A 146 -1.76 8.25 -6.35
N ILE A 147 -1.79 7.97 -7.65
CA ILE A 147 -2.79 8.53 -8.56
C ILE A 147 -3.78 7.44 -8.99
N ARG A 148 -5.07 7.74 -8.95
CA ARG A 148 -6.12 6.89 -9.53
C ARG A 148 -6.78 7.63 -10.68
N ALA A 149 -6.74 7.06 -11.88
CA ALA A 149 -7.43 7.58 -13.05
C ALA A 149 -8.54 6.63 -13.46
N TYR A 150 -9.72 7.18 -13.77
CA TYR A 150 -10.89 6.41 -14.19
C TYR A 150 -11.45 6.96 -15.50
N LEU A 151 -11.67 6.07 -16.46
CA LEU A 151 -12.37 6.41 -17.70
C LEU A 151 -13.88 6.22 -17.50
N ALA A 152 -14.59 7.33 -17.40
CA ALA A 152 -16.05 7.36 -17.30
C ALA A 152 -16.69 7.32 -18.69
N PHE A 153 -17.83 6.64 -18.81
CA PHE A 153 -18.65 6.66 -20.04
C PHE A 153 -19.70 7.78 -20.01
N SER A 154 -19.98 8.38 -18.86
CA SER A 154 -20.82 9.58 -18.74
C SER A 154 -20.46 10.40 -17.48
N LYS A 155 -20.98 11.63 -17.39
CA LYS A 155 -20.83 12.44 -16.17
C LYS A 155 -21.51 11.78 -14.97
N GLU A 156 -22.63 11.09 -15.17
CA GLU A 156 -23.34 10.41 -14.09
C GLU A 156 -22.61 9.14 -13.63
N SER A 157 -21.69 8.57 -14.43
CA SER A 157 -20.93 7.38 -14.02
C SER A 157 -19.77 7.68 -13.04
N VAL A 158 -19.44 8.96 -12.79
CA VAL A 158 -18.37 9.37 -11.86
C VAL A 158 -18.64 8.85 -10.44
N GLY A 159 -17.69 8.10 -9.89
CA GLY A 159 -17.75 7.61 -8.51
C GLY A 159 -18.84 6.58 -8.22
N ARG A 160 -19.56 6.09 -9.24
CA ARG A 160 -20.69 5.16 -9.08
C ARG A 160 -20.39 3.72 -9.53
N GLY A 161 -19.11 3.41 -9.75
CA GLY A 161 -18.64 2.09 -10.20
C GLY A 161 -18.70 1.91 -11.73
N GLY A 162 -18.07 0.83 -12.21
CA GLY A 162 -18.09 0.43 -13.63
C GLY A 162 -17.40 1.37 -14.63
N PRO A 163 -16.19 1.91 -14.36
CA PRO A 163 -15.47 2.67 -15.38
C PRO A 163 -15.07 1.76 -16.56
N LEU A 164 -14.89 2.34 -17.75
CA LEU A 164 -14.42 1.61 -18.94
C LEU A 164 -12.96 1.18 -18.83
N ALA A 165 -12.18 1.90 -18.03
CA ALA A 165 -10.82 1.54 -17.65
C ALA A 165 -10.44 2.27 -16.36
N MET A 166 -9.45 1.75 -15.65
CA MET A 166 -8.83 2.43 -14.54
C MET A 166 -7.33 2.17 -14.50
N ALA A 167 -6.58 3.15 -14.01
CA ALA A 167 -5.18 3.00 -13.71
C ALA A 167 -4.91 3.51 -12.28
N THR A 168 -4.18 2.73 -11.51
CA THR A 168 -3.55 3.18 -10.27
C THR A 168 -2.05 3.26 -10.49
N TYR A 169 -1.49 4.45 -10.31
CA TYR A 169 -0.05 4.72 -10.39
C TYR A 169 0.51 4.91 -8.98
N PHE A 170 1.38 4.00 -8.54
CA PHE A 170 2.13 4.08 -7.31
C PHE A 170 3.54 4.55 -7.64
N ALA A 171 3.77 5.87 -7.63
CA ALA A 171 5.02 6.46 -8.09
C ALA A 171 6.25 5.98 -7.30
N ASP A 172 6.06 5.63 -6.02
CA ASP A 172 7.09 5.13 -5.12
C ASP A 172 6.96 3.63 -4.78
N GLY A 173 6.00 2.93 -5.39
CA GLY A 173 5.78 1.50 -5.16
C GLY A 173 5.37 1.11 -3.74
N CYS A 174 4.87 2.07 -2.93
CA CYS A 174 4.54 1.85 -1.51
C CYS A 174 3.03 1.81 -1.20
N GLN A 175 2.24 1.31 -2.15
CA GLN A 175 0.79 1.15 -2.06
C GLN A 175 0.05 2.38 -1.45
N TYR A 176 -1.16 2.18 -0.94
CA TYR A 176 -2.00 3.24 -0.35
C TYR A 176 -1.48 3.75 0.99
N SER A 177 -0.83 2.88 1.79
CA SER A 177 -0.40 3.22 3.15
C SER A 177 0.93 3.97 3.19
N GLY A 178 1.77 3.85 2.15
CA GLY A 178 3.15 4.32 2.16
C GLY A 178 4.10 3.45 3.00
N LYS A 179 3.60 2.38 3.63
CA LYS A 179 4.37 1.49 4.51
C LYS A 179 4.64 0.12 3.88
N GLU A 180 3.68 -0.36 3.10
CA GLU A 180 3.77 -1.63 2.39
C GLU A 180 4.30 -1.34 0.99
N CYS A 181 5.60 -1.62 0.78
CA CYS A 181 6.24 -1.45 -0.52
C CYS A 181 6.47 -2.82 -1.15
N ASP A 182 5.60 -3.20 -2.07
CA ASP A 182 5.70 -4.41 -2.89
C ASP A 182 6.27 -4.12 -4.29
N ASP A 183 6.72 -2.88 -4.51
CA ASP A 183 7.29 -2.38 -5.76
C ASP A 183 6.33 -2.43 -6.96
N VAL A 184 5.02 -2.58 -6.71
CA VAL A 184 4.00 -2.45 -7.75
C VAL A 184 3.90 -0.98 -8.15
N ILE A 185 4.20 -0.67 -9.41
CA ILE A 185 4.16 0.70 -9.95
C ILE A 185 2.80 0.99 -10.58
N TRP A 186 2.23 0.00 -11.28
CA TRP A 186 1.02 0.16 -12.06
C TRP A 186 0.04 -0.98 -11.79
N ASP A 187 -1.21 -0.63 -11.52
CA ASP A 187 -2.37 -1.52 -11.64
C ASP A 187 -3.32 -0.92 -12.66
N ILE A 188 -3.32 -1.48 -13.87
CA ILE A 188 -4.15 -1.00 -14.98
C ILE A 188 -5.14 -2.09 -15.33
N GLN A 189 -6.40 -1.70 -15.46
CA GLN A 189 -7.47 -2.56 -15.89
C GLN A 189 -8.31 -1.84 -16.94
N SER A 190 -8.78 -2.58 -17.93
CA SER A 190 -9.56 -2.04 -19.05
C SER A 190 -10.68 -3.00 -19.42
N SER A 191 -11.72 -2.50 -20.09
CA SER A 191 -12.83 -3.31 -20.56
C SER A 191 -12.83 -3.45 -22.08
N LYS A 192 -13.26 -4.62 -22.54
CA LYS A 192 -13.62 -4.87 -23.95
C LYS A 192 -15.06 -4.47 -24.25
N ASP A 193 -15.85 -4.26 -23.21
CA ASP A 193 -17.27 -3.92 -23.32
C ASP A 193 -17.46 -2.58 -24.03
N THR A 194 -18.48 -2.50 -24.88
CA THR A 194 -18.85 -1.26 -25.56
C THR A 194 -20.18 -0.76 -25.01
N VAL A 195 -20.20 0.51 -24.59
CA VAL A 195 -21.40 1.14 -24.03
C VAL A 195 -22.08 1.96 -25.12
N THR A 196 -23.30 1.57 -25.49
CA THR A 196 -24.05 2.23 -26.54
C THR A 196 -24.61 3.59 -26.08
N PRO A 197 -24.89 4.53 -27.00
CA PRO A 197 -25.54 5.80 -26.65
C PRO A 197 -26.90 5.62 -25.95
N GLN A 198 -27.65 4.56 -26.26
CA GLN A 198 -28.91 4.25 -25.58
C GLN A 198 -28.68 3.83 -24.14
N GLN A 199 -27.69 2.96 -23.88
CA GLN A 199 -27.31 2.57 -22.52
C GLN A 199 -26.83 3.76 -21.69
N ILE A 200 -26.04 4.67 -22.27
CA ILE A 200 -25.64 5.92 -21.60
C ILE A 200 -26.88 6.74 -21.20
N LYS A 201 -27.84 6.91 -22.12
CA LYS A 201 -29.09 7.63 -21.83
C LYS A 201 -29.91 6.96 -20.72
N ILE A 202 -30.00 5.63 -20.72
CA ILE A 202 -30.66 4.84 -19.67
C ILE A 202 -29.98 5.10 -18.33
N TYR A 203 -28.66 4.95 -18.27
CA TYR A 203 -27.85 5.15 -17.08
C TYR A 203 -28.00 6.57 -16.52
N ASP A 204 -27.82 7.59 -17.37
CA ASP A 204 -27.94 8.99 -16.96
C ASP A 204 -29.34 9.29 -16.43
N THR A 205 -30.38 8.84 -17.13
CA THR A 205 -31.77 9.04 -16.72
C THR A 205 -32.06 8.34 -15.39
N TRP A 206 -31.52 7.14 -15.19
CA TRP A 206 -31.63 6.39 -13.95
C TRP A 206 -31.05 7.17 -12.77
N TYR A 207 -29.76 7.54 -12.84
CA TYR A 207 -29.07 8.16 -11.71
C TYR A 207 -29.51 9.60 -11.43
N GLN A 208 -29.88 10.37 -12.45
CA GLN A 208 -30.46 11.70 -12.26
C GLN A 208 -31.81 11.68 -11.53
N ASN A 209 -32.53 10.55 -11.58
CA ASN A 209 -33.85 10.42 -10.98
C ASN A 209 -33.88 9.48 -9.77
N ARG A 210 -32.82 8.67 -9.54
CA ARG A 210 -32.72 7.68 -8.45
C ARG A 210 -33.20 8.21 -7.11
N LYS A 211 -32.76 9.42 -6.72
CA LYS A 211 -33.14 10.04 -5.44
C LYS A 211 -34.64 10.23 -5.26
N LYS A 212 -35.41 10.48 -6.33
CA LYS A 212 -36.87 10.63 -6.29
C LYS A 212 -37.61 9.32 -5.99
N PHE A 213 -36.94 8.20 -6.24
CA PHE A 213 -37.45 6.84 -6.03
C PHE A 213 -36.74 6.14 -4.86
N THR A 214 -35.97 6.90 -4.07
CA THR A 214 -35.29 6.40 -2.87
C THR A 214 -36.16 6.74 -1.66
N ASP A 215 -36.42 5.77 -0.79
CA ASP A 215 -37.14 5.98 0.46
C ASP A 215 -36.24 6.61 1.55
N LYS A 216 -36.82 6.85 2.73
CA LYS A 216 -36.10 7.41 3.89
C LYS A 216 -35.02 6.49 4.47
N ASN A 217 -34.99 5.23 4.07
CA ASN A 217 -34.04 4.21 4.51
C ASN A 217 -33.00 3.92 3.41
N ASP A 218 -32.86 4.81 2.41
CA ASP A 218 -31.97 4.67 1.26
C ASP A 218 -32.24 3.48 0.32
N ASN A 219 -33.43 2.86 0.41
CA ASN A 219 -33.84 1.81 -0.51
C ASN A 219 -34.47 2.42 -1.78
N VAL A 220 -33.99 1.98 -2.95
CA VAL A 220 -34.56 2.41 -4.23
C VAL A 220 -35.68 1.49 -4.66
N ASN A 221 -36.82 2.07 -5.03
CA ASN A 221 -37.85 1.34 -5.74
C ASN A 221 -37.48 1.21 -7.23
N GLU A 222 -36.70 0.17 -7.54
CA GLU A 222 -36.15 -0.07 -8.88
C GLU A 222 -37.24 -0.30 -9.93
N ASP A 223 -38.35 -0.97 -9.60
CA ASP A 223 -39.46 -1.19 -10.53
C ASP A 223 -40.11 0.14 -10.96
N LYS A 224 -40.39 1.04 -10.01
CA LYS A 224 -40.97 2.35 -10.33
C LYS A 224 -39.99 3.22 -11.12
N LEU A 225 -38.71 3.19 -10.74
CA LEU A 225 -37.67 3.92 -11.45
C LEU A 225 -37.48 3.38 -12.87
N SER A 226 -37.40 2.07 -13.04
CA SER A 226 -37.28 1.41 -14.35
C SER A 226 -38.44 1.77 -15.26
N ASN A 227 -39.69 1.65 -14.78
CA ASN A 227 -40.87 2.06 -15.53
C ASN A 227 -40.88 3.56 -15.88
N PHE A 228 -40.39 4.41 -14.98
CA PHE A 228 -40.22 5.84 -15.25
C PHE A 228 -39.19 6.09 -16.37
N VAL A 229 -38.02 5.42 -16.32
CA VAL A 229 -36.99 5.54 -17.35
C VAL A 229 -37.54 5.05 -18.69
N ALA A 230 -38.18 3.88 -18.73
CA ALA A 230 -38.79 3.30 -19.92
C ALA A 230 -39.76 4.29 -20.59
N LYS A 231 -40.71 4.83 -19.81
CA LYS A 231 -41.68 5.82 -20.28
C LYS A 231 -41.01 7.11 -20.78
N LYS A 232 -40.00 7.60 -20.06
CA LYS A 232 -39.29 8.84 -20.40
C LYS A 232 -38.47 8.70 -21.68
N LEU A 233 -37.85 7.54 -21.90
CA LEU A 233 -37.03 7.25 -23.07
C LEU A 233 -37.82 6.63 -24.22
N LYS A 234 -39.11 6.33 -24.03
CA LYS A 234 -39.99 5.67 -25.01
C LYS A 234 -39.46 4.31 -25.47
N ILE A 235 -38.98 3.53 -24.51
CA ILE A 235 -38.48 2.16 -24.69
C ILE A 235 -39.30 1.20 -23.84
N GLN A 236 -39.17 -0.10 -24.08
CA GLN A 236 -39.83 -1.11 -23.27
C GLN A 236 -39.17 -1.22 -21.88
N PRO A 237 -39.92 -1.51 -20.81
CA PRO A 237 -39.35 -1.71 -19.48
C PRO A 237 -38.26 -2.78 -19.43
N SER A 238 -38.38 -3.84 -20.24
CA SER A 238 -37.37 -4.90 -20.36
C SER A 238 -36.05 -4.44 -20.98
N GLU A 239 -36.05 -3.30 -21.69
CA GLU A 239 -34.84 -2.73 -22.29
C GLU A 239 -34.07 -1.84 -21.30
N VAL A 240 -34.67 -1.50 -20.15
CA VAL A 240 -34.02 -0.72 -19.10
C VAL A 240 -33.04 -1.61 -18.33
N THR A 241 -31.83 -1.72 -18.88
CA THR A 241 -30.73 -2.46 -18.26
C THR A 241 -29.60 -1.49 -17.91
N LEU A 242 -29.06 -1.63 -16.70
CA LEU A 242 -27.88 -0.89 -16.28
C LEU A 242 -26.63 -1.56 -16.83
N VAL A 243 -25.67 -0.73 -17.24
CA VAL A 243 -24.42 -1.17 -17.83
C VAL A 243 -23.59 -1.87 -16.76
N TYR A 244 -23.24 -3.13 -17.03
CA TYR A 244 -22.19 -3.83 -16.32
C TYR A 244 -20.92 -3.83 -17.19
N VAL A 245 -19.81 -3.41 -16.61
CA VAL A 245 -18.51 -3.35 -17.29
C VAL A 245 -17.57 -4.32 -16.59
N SER A 246 -17.05 -5.28 -17.35
CA SER A 246 -16.02 -6.22 -16.91
C SER A 246 -14.63 -5.64 -17.18
N LEU A 247 -13.78 -5.68 -16.16
CA LEU A 247 -12.40 -5.18 -16.25
C LEU A 247 -11.41 -6.36 -16.22
N GLU A 248 -10.45 -6.32 -17.14
CA GLU A 248 -9.34 -7.26 -17.21
C GLU A 248 -8.02 -6.51 -16.97
N LYS A 249 -7.04 -7.19 -16.36
CA LYS A 249 -5.71 -6.63 -16.14
C LYS A 249 -4.98 -6.37 -17.46
N VAL A 250 -4.18 -5.30 -17.49
CA VAL A 250 -3.39 -4.88 -18.64
C VAL A 250 -1.92 -4.82 -18.24
N ASN A 251 -1.02 -5.37 -19.07
CA ASN A 251 0.41 -5.13 -18.94
C ASN A 251 0.70 -3.64 -19.16
N PRO A 252 1.21 -2.92 -18.14
CA PRO A 252 1.35 -1.47 -18.20
C PRO A 252 2.54 -0.99 -19.03
N TYR A 253 3.40 -1.89 -19.51
CA TYR A 253 4.65 -1.55 -20.19
C TYR A 253 4.64 -1.98 -21.66
N THR A 254 5.27 -1.16 -22.48
CA THR A 254 5.49 -1.40 -23.92
C THR A 254 6.82 -2.11 -24.19
N SER A 255 7.79 -2.03 -23.28
CA SER A 255 9.07 -2.73 -23.36
C SER A 255 9.74 -2.93 -21.98
N GLU A 256 10.77 -3.78 -21.92
CA GLU A 256 11.59 -3.98 -20.71
C GLU A 256 12.33 -2.71 -20.29
N GLU A 257 12.77 -1.91 -21.26
CA GLU A 257 13.47 -0.65 -21.00
C GLU A 257 12.55 0.36 -20.31
N GLU A 258 11.27 0.40 -20.69
CA GLU A 258 10.26 1.22 -20.03
C GLU A 258 10.02 0.74 -18.59
N GLU A 259 9.83 -0.58 -18.37
CA GLU A 259 9.67 -1.16 -17.02
C GLU A 259 10.89 -0.83 -16.13
N LYS A 260 12.10 -0.98 -16.66
CA LYS A 260 13.35 -0.63 -15.97
C LYS A 260 13.40 0.86 -15.64
N SER A 261 13.01 1.74 -16.56
CA SER A 261 12.97 3.19 -16.34
C SER A 261 12.02 3.58 -15.20
N PHE A 262 10.81 3.02 -15.19
CA PHE A 262 9.85 3.23 -14.11
C PHE A 262 10.38 2.70 -12.77
N THR A 263 10.99 1.51 -12.78
CA THR A 263 11.59 0.90 -11.58
C THR A 263 12.71 1.78 -11.01
N SER A 264 13.60 2.29 -11.85
CA SER A 264 14.68 3.19 -11.41
C SER A 264 14.12 4.50 -10.83
N LYS A 265 13.12 5.11 -11.47
CA LYS A 265 12.45 6.32 -10.94
C LYS A 265 11.79 6.05 -9.59
N MET A 266 11.11 4.92 -9.46
CA MET A 266 10.46 4.49 -8.23
C MET A 266 11.47 4.30 -7.08
N LYS A 267 12.59 3.60 -7.32
CA LYS A 267 13.63 3.40 -6.31
C LYS A 267 14.27 4.72 -5.86
N LEU A 268 14.53 5.63 -6.79
CA LEU A 268 15.01 6.97 -6.44
C LEU A 268 14.03 7.72 -5.51
N LEU A 269 12.72 7.58 -5.73
CA LEU A 269 11.71 8.18 -4.84
C LEU A 269 11.69 7.49 -3.47
N GLN A 270 11.77 6.16 -3.41
CA GLN A 270 11.88 5.43 -2.14
C GLN A 270 13.11 5.88 -1.33
N ASP A 271 14.26 6.02 -1.99
CA ASP A 271 15.49 6.45 -1.32
C ASP A 271 15.38 7.88 -0.80
N LYS A 272 14.79 8.79 -1.56
CA LYS A 272 14.50 10.17 -1.09
C LYS A 272 13.60 10.19 0.15
N VAL A 273 12.56 9.36 0.17
CA VAL A 273 11.65 9.25 1.32
C VAL A 273 12.39 8.68 2.54
N LYS A 274 13.23 7.67 2.35
CA LYS A 274 14.05 7.07 3.42
C LYS A 274 15.07 8.06 3.98
N GLU A 275 15.79 8.78 3.13
CA GLU A 275 16.76 9.79 3.58
C GLU A 275 16.06 10.92 4.36
N ARG A 276 14.92 11.41 3.86
CA ARG A 276 14.10 12.38 4.59
C ARG A 276 13.66 11.85 5.95
N ALA A 277 13.21 10.60 6.03
CA ALA A 277 12.81 10.00 7.30
C ALA A 277 13.98 9.94 8.29
N LYS A 278 15.19 9.58 7.82
CA LYS A 278 16.40 9.60 8.65
C LYS A 278 16.71 11.02 9.17
N GLU A 279 16.64 12.02 8.30
CA GLU A 279 16.84 13.44 8.69
C GLU A 279 15.88 13.85 9.81
N ILE A 280 14.58 13.55 9.64
CA ILE A 280 13.55 13.80 10.64
C ILE A 280 13.86 13.07 11.95
N GLU A 281 14.19 11.78 11.90
CA GLU A 281 14.50 10.96 13.08
C GLU A 281 15.67 11.52 13.89
N THR A 282 16.65 12.17 13.26
CA THR A 282 17.79 12.77 13.98
C THR A 282 17.36 13.86 14.96
N GLN A 283 16.20 14.49 14.76
CA GLN A 283 15.66 15.54 15.63
C GLN A 283 15.09 14.98 16.95
N PHE A 284 14.82 13.67 17.02
CA PHE A 284 14.18 13.01 18.15
C PHE A 284 15.16 12.16 18.96
N SER A 285 14.87 12.01 20.25
CA SER A 285 15.57 11.11 21.17
C SER A 285 15.16 9.66 20.87
N ALA A 286 16.15 8.78 20.67
CA ALA A 286 15.91 7.36 20.46
C ALA A 286 15.38 6.63 21.71
N TRP A 287 15.46 7.25 22.89
CA TRP A 287 15.09 6.63 24.16
C TRP A 287 13.62 6.83 24.54
N ASP A 288 13.12 8.06 24.37
CA ASP A 288 11.77 8.45 24.81
C ASP A 288 10.96 9.11 23.68
N GLY A 289 11.53 9.27 22.49
CA GLY A 289 10.86 9.91 21.35
C GLY A 289 10.68 11.42 21.51
N SER A 290 11.29 12.05 22.52
CA SER A 290 11.20 13.50 22.72
C SER A 290 11.94 14.27 21.62
N HIS A 291 11.38 15.40 21.19
CA HIS A 291 12.09 16.28 20.25
C HIS A 291 13.19 17.04 20.98
N LYS A 292 14.44 16.92 20.53
CA LYS A 292 15.64 17.36 21.28
C LYS A 292 15.64 18.87 21.54
N ASP A 293 15.46 19.68 20.48
CA ASP A 293 15.52 21.14 20.61
C ASP A 293 14.32 21.70 21.41
N LEU A 294 13.09 21.31 21.07
CA LEU A 294 11.88 21.67 21.81
C LEU A 294 11.97 21.29 23.29
N THR A 295 12.49 20.11 23.63
CA THR A 295 12.72 19.69 25.03
C THR A 295 13.66 20.64 25.76
N ARG A 296 14.77 21.02 25.12
CA ARG A 296 15.72 21.99 25.69
C ARG A 296 15.04 23.34 25.94
N ARG A 297 14.28 23.85 24.96
CA ARG A 297 13.56 25.13 25.08
C ARG A 297 12.49 25.10 26.17
N ILE A 298 11.77 23.99 26.32
CA ILE A 298 10.81 23.82 27.42
C ILE A 298 11.54 23.92 28.76
N LYS A 299 12.63 23.16 28.95
CA LYS A 299 13.43 23.18 30.18
C LYS A 299 13.98 24.58 30.46
N ASP A 300 14.51 25.27 29.46
CA ASP A 300 15.03 26.64 29.57
C ASP A 300 13.95 27.65 30.00
N ALA A 301 12.68 27.39 29.69
CA ALA A 301 11.54 28.24 30.06
C ALA A 301 10.86 27.84 31.38
N MET A 302 11.20 26.67 31.95
CA MET A 302 10.59 26.18 33.18
C MET A 302 11.20 26.81 34.43
N ASN A 303 10.38 26.99 35.47
CA ASN A 303 10.84 27.47 36.77
C ASN A 303 11.75 26.45 37.49
N ASP A 304 11.47 25.16 37.33
CA ASP A 304 12.26 24.04 37.89
C ASP A 304 12.57 23.05 36.75
N PRO A 305 13.66 23.24 35.98
CA PRO A 305 13.99 22.40 34.82
C PRO A 305 14.23 20.93 35.17
N ASP A 306 14.70 20.63 36.38
CA ASP A 306 14.98 19.27 36.85
C ASP A 306 13.69 18.47 37.09
N SER A 307 12.56 19.17 37.30
CA SER A 307 11.24 18.55 37.40
C SER A 307 10.61 18.15 36.06
N TYR A 308 11.28 18.46 34.93
CA TYR A 308 10.75 18.15 33.60
C TYR A 308 10.47 16.66 33.42
N LYS A 309 9.26 16.36 32.96
CA LYS A 309 8.84 15.02 32.60
C LYS A 309 8.23 15.02 31.21
N HIS A 310 8.85 14.29 30.29
CA HIS A 310 8.26 13.99 28.99
C HIS A 310 7.14 12.97 29.15
N TYR A 311 6.03 13.16 28.43
CA TYR A 311 4.94 12.17 28.35
C TYR A 311 4.77 11.63 26.93
N LYS A 312 4.71 12.51 25.93
CA LYS A 312 4.45 12.13 24.55
C LYS A 312 4.92 13.22 23.60
N THR A 313 5.50 12.82 22.48
CA THR A 313 5.70 13.70 21.34
C THR A 313 5.08 13.05 20.11
N VAL A 314 4.38 13.85 19.31
CA VAL A 314 3.93 13.49 17.97
C VAL A 314 4.39 14.56 16.99
N TYR A 315 4.53 14.19 15.73
CA TYR A 315 4.78 15.17 14.67
C TYR A 315 3.90 14.89 13.46
N TYR A 316 3.65 15.94 12.69
CA TYR A 316 3.01 15.89 11.39
C TYR A 316 3.97 16.44 10.35
N ASP A 317 4.30 15.64 9.33
CA ASP A 317 5.08 16.10 8.18
C ASP A 317 4.16 16.87 7.22
N GLN A 318 4.40 18.17 7.09
CA GLN A 318 3.64 19.09 6.22
C GLN A 318 4.25 19.18 4.81
N GLY A 319 5.33 18.45 4.54
CA GLY A 319 6.06 18.46 3.28
C GLY A 319 7.25 19.43 3.27
N ASP A 320 7.05 20.68 3.70
CA ASP A 320 8.12 21.68 3.82
C ASP A 320 8.66 21.84 5.26
N HIS A 321 7.85 21.49 6.27
CA HIS A 321 8.21 21.53 7.68
C HIS A 321 7.52 20.42 8.49
N LEU A 322 7.92 20.26 9.75
CA LEU A 322 7.28 19.40 10.74
C LEU A 322 6.50 20.25 11.73
N THR A 323 5.25 19.92 11.98
CA THR A 323 4.55 20.40 13.18
C THR A 323 4.75 19.40 14.30
N VAL A 324 5.53 19.76 15.32
CA VAL A 324 5.86 18.93 16.47
C VAL A 324 4.98 19.33 17.65
N ILE A 325 4.40 18.35 18.35
CA ILE A 325 3.55 18.56 19.52
C ILE A 325 4.10 17.71 20.66
N THR A 326 4.42 18.34 21.78
CA THR A 326 4.95 17.67 22.98
C THR A 326 4.03 17.90 24.17
N GLU A 327 3.59 16.80 24.78
CA GLU A 327 2.98 16.77 26.11
C GLU A 327 4.07 16.53 27.14
N TYR A 328 4.16 17.43 28.13
CA TYR A 328 5.16 17.37 29.19
C TYR A 328 4.56 17.77 30.53
N GLY A 329 5.32 17.58 31.61
CA GLY A 329 4.97 18.08 32.92
C GLY A 329 6.16 18.64 33.67
N GLY A 330 5.86 19.38 34.73
CA GLY A 330 6.86 20.06 35.55
C GLY A 330 6.26 20.66 36.81
N ARG A 331 7.12 21.00 37.77
CA ARG A 331 6.74 21.65 39.01
C ARG A 331 6.51 23.14 38.78
N ASN A 332 5.34 23.64 39.20
CA ASN A 332 5.01 25.05 39.15
C ASN A 332 5.59 25.82 40.36
N GLY A 333 5.43 27.15 40.38
CA GLY A 333 5.91 28.01 41.47
C GLY A 333 5.28 27.74 42.85
N PHE A 334 4.20 26.96 42.92
CA PHE A 334 3.55 26.54 44.18
C PHE A 334 3.94 25.11 44.60
N GLY A 335 4.88 24.48 43.90
CA GLY A 335 5.38 23.14 44.22
C GLY A 335 4.53 21.99 43.66
N GLY A 336 3.43 22.27 42.95
CA GLY A 336 2.57 21.26 42.34
C GLY A 336 3.06 20.82 40.96
N MET A 337 2.84 19.55 40.60
CA MET A 337 3.11 19.04 39.25
C MET A 337 1.97 19.41 38.30
N VAL A 338 2.29 20.04 37.17
CA VAL A 338 1.35 20.44 36.12
C VAL A 338 1.70 19.71 34.83
N ARG A 339 0.69 19.44 33.99
CA ARG A 339 0.87 18.93 32.62
C ARG A 339 0.52 20.02 31.62
N GLU A 340 1.33 20.14 30.60
CA GLU A 340 1.21 21.16 29.55
C GLU A 340 1.42 20.51 28.18
N THR A 341 0.90 21.17 27.15
CA THR A 341 1.12 20.80 25.76
C THR A 341 1.66 22.00 25.01
N ILE A 342 2.73 21.81 24.26
CA ILE A 342 3.30 22.84 23.38
C ILE A 342 3.41 22.31 21.96
N SER A 343 3.13 23.18 20.99
CA SER A 343 3.32 22.91 19.57
C SER A 343 4.31 23.89 18.96
N ALA A 344 5.16 23.40 18.05
CA ALA A 344 6.12 24.21 17.32
C ALA A 344 6.38 23.62 15.94
N ASP A 345 6.64 24.50 14.99
CA ASP A 345 7.00 24.15 13.62
C ASP A 345 8.53 24.17 13.48
N TYR A 346 9.07 23.10 12.90
CA TYR A 346 10.50 22.87 12.68
C TYR A 346 10.76 22.58 11.21
N SER A 347 11.87 23.07 10.68
CA SER A 347 12.35 22.63 9.36
C SER A 347 12.77 21.15 9.41
N ILE A 348 12.94 20.55 8.22
CA ILE A 348 13.31 19.14 8.08
C ILE A 348 14.72 18.83 8.61
N ASP A 349 15.59 19.84 8.64
CA ASP A 349 16.92 19.79 9.26
C ASP A 349 16.95 20.17 10.75
N GLY A 350 15.79 20.47 11.35
CA GLY A 350 15.64 20.63 12.80
C GLY A 350 15.79 22.05 13.35
N ASN A 351 15.68 23.07 12.49
CA ASN A 351 15.66 24.46 12.93
C ASN A 351 14.24 24.88 13.31
N LEU A 352 14.10 25.56 14.47
CA LEU A 352 12.81 26.11 14.90
C LEU A 352 12.36 27.21 13.93
N LEU A 353 11.17 27.06 13.36
CA LEU A 353 10.52 28.06 12.52
C LEU A 353 9.58 28.94 13.35
N LYS A 354 8.75 28.33 14.20
CA LYS A 354 7.72 29.03 14.97
C LYS A 354 7.25 28.22 16.17
N ILE A 355 6.86 28.88 17.26
CA ILE A 355 6.07 28.27 18.34
C ILE A 355 4.59 28.60 18.10
N ASN A 356 3.74 27.58 18.09
CA ASN A 356 2.30 27.71 17.90
C ASN A 356 1.65 27.99 19.27
N LYS A 357 0.94 29.12 19.35
CA LYS A 357 0.20 29.55 20.54
C LYS A 357 -1.25 29.12 20.47
#